data_AF-A0A166H0C1-F1
#
_entry.id   AF-A0A166H0C1-F1
#
_cell.length_a   1.000
_cell.length_b   1.000
_cell.length_c   1.000
_cell.angle_alpha   90.00
_cell.angle_beta   90.00
_cell.angle_gamma   90.00
#
_symmetry.space_group_name_H-M   'P 1'
#
loop_
_entity.id
_entity.type
_entity.pdbx_description
1 polymer ?
#
loop_
_entity_poly.entity_id
_entity_poly.type
_entity_poly.pdbx_seq_one_letter_code
_entity_poly.pdbx_strand_id
1 'polypeptide(L)'
;FAPSRIQEVLDQVKIGEDLSTNQRERVRDLLTEFADVFALSLSEVRTVDWYKHHLNIDPNVPMPQRAGQRPVAGPQKDWLYSMLDNMEEAHVVKKV
;
A
#
# COMPACT_ATOMS: atom_id res chain seq x y z
N PHE A 1 -2.44 -10.97 17.59
CA PHE A 1 -2.28 -9.50 17.59
C PHE A 1 -3.23 -8.86 18.60
N ALA A 2 -3.05 -7.59 18.96
CA ALA A 2 -3.98 -6.90 19.86
C ALA A 2 -5.41 -6.96 19.31
N PRO A 3 -6.44 -7.31 20.12
CA PRO A 3 -7.82 -7.41 19.64
C PRO A 3 -8.33 -6.14 18.93
N SER A 4 -7.91 -4.96 19.41
CA SER A 4 -8.23 -3.67 18.79
C SER A 4 -7.70 -3.54 17.36
N ARG A 5 -6.51 -4.06 17.06
CA ARG A 5 -5.95 -4.05 15.71
C ARG A 5 -6.74 -4.95 14.76
N ILE A 6 -7.07 -6.15 15.21
CA ILE A 6 -7.86 -7.10 14.42
C ILE A 6 -9.20 -6.47 14.06
N GLN A 7 -9.84 -5.82 15.03
CA GLN A 7 -11.10 -5.12 14.80
C GLN A 7 -10.95 -4.01 13.77
N GLU A 8 -9.90 -3.18 13.86
CA GLU A 8 -9.62 -2.13 12.88
C GLU A 8 -9.44 -2.70 11.46
N VAL A 9 -8.68 -3.80 11.29
CA VAL A 9 -8.56 -4.49 9.99
C VAL A 9 -9.93 -4.93 9.47
N LEU A 10 -10.76 -5.54 10.32
CA LEU A 10 -12.10 -5.97 9.94
C LEU A 10 -13.03 -4.81 9.56
N ASP A 11 -12.88 -3.66 10.21
CA ASP A 11 -13.69 -2.46 9.96
C ASP A 11 -13.29 -1.76 8.65
N GLN A 12 -12.01 -1.79 8.28
CA GLN A 12 -11.49 -1.24 7.03
C GLN A 12 -11.82 -2.12 5.81
N VAL A 13 -12.04 -3.41 6.00
CA VAL A 13 -12.32 -4.36 4.90
C VAL A 13 -13.82 -4.42 4.61
N LYS A 14 -14.19 -3.99 3.40
CA LYS A 14 -15.56 -4.14 2.89
C LYS A 14 -15.79 -5.56 2.34
N ILE A 15 -16.59 -6.37 3.04
CA ILE A 15 -17.00 -7.71 2.59
C ILE A 15 -18.33 -7.61 1.80
N GLY A 16 -18.30 -8.03 0.53
CA GLY A 16 -19.45 -7.98 -0.39
C GLY A 16 -20.70 -8.70 0.11
N GLU A 17 -21.87 -8.19 -0.28
CA GLU A 17 -23.19 -8.73 0.09
C GLU A 17 -23.56 -10.02 -0.69
N ASP A 18 -22.78 -10.35 -1.71
CA ASP A 18 -22.90 -11.55 -2.55
C ASP A 18 -22.41 -12.84 -1.87
N LEU A 19 -21.81 -12.73 -0.69
CA LEU A 19 -21.37 -13.87 0.11
C LEU A 19 -22.48 -14.37 1.04
N SER A 20 -22.69 -15.69 1.05
CA SER A 20 -23.46 -16.36 2.09
C SER A 20 -22.83 -16.13 3.48
N THR A 21 -23.61 -16.37 4.54
CA THR A 21 -23.14 -16.25 5.93
C THR A 21 -21.85 -17.05 6.17
N ASN A 22 -21.81 -18.32 5.75
CA ASN A 22 -20.64 -19.19 5.95
C ASN A 22 -19.40 -18.67 5.20
N GLN A 23 -19.58 -18.10 4.00
CA GLN A 23 -18.48 -17.52 3.25
C GLN A 23 -17.97 -16.24 3.92
N ARG A 24 -18.88 -15.38 4.40
CA ARG A 24 -18.54 -14.16 5.12
C ARG A 24 -17.78 -14.47 6.41
N GLU A 25 -18.19 -15.48 7.16
CA GLU A 25 -17.48 -15.96 8.35
C GLU A 25 -16.07 -16.43 7.98
N ARG A 26 -15.93 -17.27 6.95
CA ARG A 26 -14.61 -17.75 6.50
C ARG A 26 -13.67 -16.62 6.06
N VAL A 27 -14.20 -15.55 5.46
CA VAL A 27 -13.41 -14.34 5.15
C VAL A 27 -12.97 -13.63 6.44
N ARG A 28 -13.87 -13.45 7.42
CA ARG A 28 -13.52 -12.82 8.70
C ARG A 28 -12.49 -13.62 9.48
N ASP A 29 -12.59 -14.95 9.46
CA ASP A 29 -11.61 -15.84 10.08
C ASP A 29 -10.23 -15.68 9.44
N LEU A 30 -10.17 -15.63 8.11
CA LEU A 30 -8.91 -15.42 7.38
C LEU A 30 -8.28 -14.06 7.70
N LEU A 31 -9.09 -12.99 7.72
CA LEU A 31 -8.62 -11.65 8.09
C LEU A 31 -8.12 -11.60 9.53
N THR A 32 -8.74 -12.37 10.44
CA THR A 32 -8.35 -12.47 11.84
C THR A 32 -7.04 -13.25 12.00
N GLU A 33 -6.91 -14.37 11.29
CA GLU A 33 -5.73 -15.23 11.28
C GLU A 33 -4.49 -14.47 10.78
N PHE A 34 -4.64 -13.71 9.69
CA PHE A 34 -3.56 -12.99 9.03
C PHE A 34 -3.58 -11.48 9.29
N ALA A 35 -4.11 -11.04 10.43
CA ALA A 35 -4.21 -9.61 10.80
C ALA A 35 -2.84 -8.91 10.91
N ASP A 36 -1.76 -9.67 10.99
CA ASP A 36 -0.37 -9.23 11.03
C ASP A 36 0.20 -8.86 9.66
N VAL A 37 -0.35 -9.43 8.59
CA VAL A 37 0.04 -9.17 7.21
C VAL A 37 -0.43 -7.80 6.72
N PHE A 38 -1.55 -7.31 7.27
CA PHE A 38 -2.11 -6.02 6.88
C PHE A 38 -1.35 -4.87 7.53
N ALA A 39 -1.03 -3.86 6.74
CA ALA A 39 -0.57 -2.55 7.23
C ALA A 39 -1.76 -1.60 7.34
N LEU A 40 -2.01 -1.05 8.53
CA LEU A 40 -3.07 -0.06 8.79
C LEU A 40 -2.61 1.37 8.49
N SER A 41 -1.30 1.57 8.30
CA SER A 41 -0.72 2.85 7.92
C SER A 41 0.58 2.65 7.13
N LEU A 42 1.03 3.70 6.42
CA LEU A 42 2.27 3.65 5.67
C LEU A 42 3.50 3.41 6.56
N SER A 43 3.50 3.88 7.81
CA SER A 43 4.63 3.69 8.73
C SER A 43 4.82 2.22 9.17
N GLU A 44 3.81 1.38 8.98
CA GLU A 44 3.92 -0.07 9.20
C GLU A 44 4.57 -0.79 8.00
N VAL A 45 4.64 -0.15 6.83
CA VAL A 45 5.31 -0.70 5.65
C VAL A 45 6.82 -0.62 5.86
N ARG A 46 7.47 -1.78 5.87
CA ARG A 46 8.93 -1.89 6.03
C ARG A 46 9.59 -2.32 4.74
N THR A 47 10.68 -1.66 4.40
CA THR A 47 11.52 -2.08 3.27
C THR A 47 12.27 -3.36 3.62
N VAL A 48 12.43 -4.23 2.62
CA VAL A 48 13.27 -5.42 2.73
C VAL A 48 14.71 -4.97 2.47
N ASP A 49 15.58 -5.08 3.48
CA ASP A 49 16.97 -4.62 3.43
C ASP A 49 17.94 -5.64 2.82
N TRP A 50 17.56 -6.92 2.83
CA TRP A 50 18.39 -8.03 2.36
C TRP A 50 18.18 -8.38 0.87
N TYR A 51 17.12 -7.89 0.24
CA TYR A 51 16.82 -8.18 -1.16
C TYR A 51 16.70 -6.91 -1.98
N LYS A 52 17.33 -6.92 -3.15
CA LYS A 52 17.15 -5.87 -4.16
C LYS A 52 16.51 -6.49 -5.37
N HIS A 53 15.36 -5.96 -5.77
CA HIS A 53 14.73 -6.36 -7.01
C HIS A 53 15.53 -5.82 -8.19
N HIS A 54 15.98 -6.71 -9.08
CA HIS A 54 16.69 -6.35 -10.31
C HIS A 54 15.71 -6.32 -11.47
N LEU A 55 15.59 -5.15 -12.11
CA LEU A 55 14.86 -5.04 -13.37
C LEU A 55 15.74 -5.58 -14.50
N ASN A 56 15.27 -6.59 -15.22
CA ASN A 56 15.96 -7.16 -16.38
C ASN A 56 15.77 -6.25 -17.60
N ILE A 57 16.58 -5.20 -17.68
CA ILE A 57 16.55 -4.20 -18.76
C ILE A 57 17.68 -4.51 -19.76
N ASP A 58 17.36 -4.51 -21.06
CA ASP A 58 18.37 -4.59 -22.12
C ASP A 58 19.17 -3.26 -22.16
N PRO A 59 20.49 -3.29 -21.94
CA PRO A 59 21.32 -2.08 -21.93
C PRO A 59 21.40 -1.39 -23.29
N ASN A 60 21.02 -2.07 -24.38
CA ASN A 60 21.07 -1.53 -25.74
C ASN A 60 19.80 -0.80 -26.16
N VAL A 61 18.72 -0.90 -25.37
CA VAL A 61 17.45 -0.24 -25.67
C VAL A 61 17.44 1.16 -25.05
N PRO A 62 17.37 2.24 -25.86
CA PRO A 62 17.28 3.59 -25.32
C PRO A 62 15.97 3.77 -24.54
N MET A 63 16.09 4.06 -23.25
CA MET A 63 14.97 4.30 -22.34
C MET A 63 14.68 5.81 -22.21
N PRO A 64 13.41 6.20 -22.01
CA PRO A 64 13.07 7.59 -21.71
C PRO A 64 13.66 7.99 -20.35
N GLN A 65 14.53 9.01 -20.36
CA GLN A 65 15.16 9.54 -19.14
C GLN A 65 14.37 10.66 -18.47
N ARG A 66 13.33 11.17 -19.13
CA ARG A 66 12.48 12.26 -18.63
C ARG A 66 11.02 11.91 -18.83
N ALA A 67 10.25 11.98 -17.75
CA ALA A 67 8.81 11.91 -17.82
C ALA A 67 8.23 13.31 -18.01
N GLY A 68 7.29 13.46 -18.94
CA GLY A 68 6.47 14.66 -19.05
C GLY A 68 5.37 14.63 -18.00
N GLN A 69 5.64 15.16 -16.81
CA GLN A 69 4.66 15.22 -15.72
C GLN A 69 3.49 16.13 -16.12
N ARG A 70 2.26 15.62 -16.05
CA ARG A 70 1.06 16.45 -16.24
C ARG A 70 0.91 17.41 -15.06
N PRO A 71 0.53 18.68 -15.28
CA PRO A 71 0.25 19.60 -14.19
C PRO A 71 -0.87 19.05 -13.29
N VAL A 72 -0.65 19.08 -11.99
CA VAL A 72 -1.66 18.75 -10.97
C VAL A 72 -2.19 20.06 -10.42
N ALA A 73 -3.51 20.28 -10.53
CA ALA A 73 -4.15 21.56 -10.20
C ALA A 73 -5.12 21.44 -9.03
N GLY A 74 -5.30 22.55 -8.31
CA GLY A 74 -6.32 22.69 -7.27
C GLY A 74 -6.19 21.67 -6.13
N PRO A 75 -7.31 21.19 -5.56
CA PRO A 75 -7.32 20.29 -4.39
C PRO A 75 -6.54 18.98 -4.57
N GLN A 76 -6.37 18.51 -5.82
CA GLN A 76 -5.58 17.31 -6.11
C GLN A 76 -4.10 17.52 -5.80
N LYS A 77 -3.63 18.76 -5.90
CA LYS A 77 -2.24 19.13 -5.62
C LYS A 77 -1.92 18.91 -4.15
N ASP A 78 -2.77 19.43 -3.26
CA ASP A 78 -2.55 19.38 -1.82
C ASP A 78 -2.63 17.94 -1.30
N TRP A 79 -3.60 17.16 -1.79
CA TRP A 79 -3.67 15.73 -1.48
C TRP A 79 -2.45 14.95 -1.98
N LEU A 80 -1.98 15.23 -3.20
CA LEU A 80 -0.82 14.53 -3.75
C LEU A 80 0.44 14.82 -2.94
N TYR A 81 0.70 16.09 -2.63
CA TYR A 81 1.90 16.45 -1.87
C TYR A 81 1.85 15.91 -0.44
N SER A 82 0.70 15.96 0.24
CA SER A 82 0.60 15.37 1.58
C SER A 82 0.80 13.86 1.56
N MET A 83 0.31 13.15 0.53
CA MET A 83 0.59 11.72 0.38
C MET A 83 2.07 11.45 0.11
N LEU A 84 2.74 12.27 -0.71
CA LEU A 84 4.18 12.14 -0.95
C LEU A 84 4.99 12.34 0.33
N ASP A 85 4.64 13.34 1.14
CA ASP A 85 5.28 13.60 2.43
C ASP A 85 5.11 12.38 3.36
N ASN A 86 3.90 11.81 3.46
CA ASN A 86 3.65 10.60 4.25
C ASN A 86 4.44 9.38 3.74
N MET A 87 4.61 9.24 2.42
CA MET A 87 5.41 8.16 1.83
C MET A 87 6.91 8.35 2.06
N GLU A 88 7.40 9.59 2.08
CA GLU A 88 8.81 9.90 2.38
C GLU A 88 9.11 9.64 3.86
N GLU A 89 8.21 10.05 4.77
CA GLU A 89 8.29 9.76 6.21
C GLU A 89 8.30 8.25 6.49
N ALA A 90 7.50 7.49 5.75
CA ALA A 90 7.47 6.03 5.82
C ALA A 90 8.62 5.32 5.07
N HIS A 91 9.56 6.07 4.49
CA HIS A 91 10.68 5.54 3.70
C HIS A 91 10.27 4.68 2.48
N VAL A 92 9.04 4.86 1.99
CA VAL A 92 8.52 4.19 0.78
C VAL A 92 9.09 4.85 -0.48
N VAL A 93 9.22 6.18 -0.46
CA VAL A 93 9.86 6.97 -1.52
C VAL A 93 11.02 7.78 -0.96
N LYS A 94 11.95 8.15 -1.82
CA LYS A 94 13.07 9.01 -1.48
C LYS A 94 13.36 9.96 -2.62
N LYS A 95 13.68 11.20 -2.29
CA LYS A 95 14.22 12.16 -3.25
C LYS A 95 15.59 11.68 -3.77
N VAL A 96 15.70 11.54 -5.08
CA VAL A 96 16.92 11.13 -5.82
C VAL A 96 17.59 12.32 -6.49
#